data_AF-A0A940PZA8-F1
#
_entry.id   AF-A0A940PZA8-F1
#
_cell.length_a   1.000
_cell.length_b   1.000
_cell.length_c   1.000
_cell.angle_alpha   90.00
_cell.angle_beta   90.00
_cell.angle_gamma   90.00
#
_symmetry.space_group_name_H-M   'P 1'
#
loop_
_entity.id
_entity.type
_entity.pdbx_description
1 polymer ?
#
loop_
_entity_poly.entity_id
_entity_poly.type
_entity_poly.pdbx_seq_one_letter_code
_entity_poly.pdbx_strand_id
1 'polypeptide(L)'
;MDPRLLGLVDKKIEQLRHYNDITSRIIYEDIDGVGDLIRQRQDIVTQVDGISMEMRSLINSQSIERKDTINALLSFKEIEGLSGSMLELSEKIRELGELTEVIKKNDKLAIERLERVRDETFEEMINSAKSKKVVNYFGATAVDVSKGSKLNSAY
;
A
#
# COMPACT_ATOMS: atom_id res chain seq x y z
N MET A 1 -23.32 13.42 -16.05
CA MET A 1 -22.40 12.29 -15.82
C MET A 1 -23.16 11.21 -15.06
N ASP A 2 -22.78 9.94 -15.14
CA ASP A 2 -23.42 8.90 -14.32
C ASP A 2 -23.15 9.19 -12.83
N PRO A 3 -24.19 9.43 -11.99
CA PRO A 3 -24.03 9.68 -10.56
C PRO A 3 -23.27 8.57 -9.84
N ARG A 4 -23.28 7.35 -10.39
CA ARG A 4 -22.54 6.20 -9.85
C ARG A 4 -21.04 6.45 -9.84
N LEU A 5 -20.49 7.15 -10.84
CA LEU A 5 -19.05 7.43 -10.87
C LEU A 5 -18.61 8.36 -9.74
N LEU A 6 -19.40 9.39 -9.41
CA LEU A 6 -19.13 10.25 -8.25
C LEU A 6 -19.14 9.44 -6.95
N GLY A 7 -20.18 8.61 -6.77
CA GLY A 7 -20.30 7.76 -5.58
C GLY A 7 -19.15 6.76 -5.44
N LEU A 8 -18.58 6.27 -6.55
CA LEU A 8 -17.39 5.40 -6.50
C LEU A 8 -16.12 6.16 -6.13
N VAL A 9 -15.96 7.39 -6.61
CA VAL A 9 -14.84 8.26 -6.18
C VAL A 9 -14.94 8.55 -4.69
N ASP A 10 -16.15 8.86 -4.19
CA ASP A 10 -16.38 9.08 -2.75
C ASP A 10 -16.02 7.87 -1.90
N LYS A 11 -16.49 6.68 -2.30
CA LYS A 11 -16.10 5.42 -1.63
C LYS A 11 -14.59 5.22 -1.66
N LYS A 12 -13.93 5.53 -2.78
CA LYS A 12 -12.48 5.39 -2.89
C LYS A 12 -11.76 6.35 -1.95
N ILE A 13 -12.21 7.59 -1.82
CA ILE A 13 -11.69 8.57 -0.86
C ILE A 13 -11.86 8.06 0.57
N GLU A 14 -13.04 7.57 0.94
CA GLU A 14 -13.32 7.02 2.27
C GLU A 14 -12.39 5.86 2.62
N GLN A 15 -12.21 4.91 1.68
CA GLN A 15 -11.29 3.78 1.87
C GLN A 15 -9.84 4.24 2.03
N LEU A 16 -9.39 5.21 1.23
CA LEU A 16 -8.04 5.76 1.37
C LEU A 16 -7.84 6.52 2.69
N ARG A 17 -8.88 7.22 3.19
CA ARG A 17 -8.82 7.86 4.52
C ARG A 17 -8.68 6.80 5.62
N HIS A 18 -9.44 5.72 5.53
CA HIS A 18 -9.33 4.61 6.48
C HIS A 18 -7.97 3.93 6.41
N TYR A 19 -7.43 3.71 5.21
CA TYR A 19 -6.06 3.21 5.03
C TYR A 19 -5.05 4.12 5.74
N ASN A 20 -5.17 5.44 5.55
CA ASN A 20 -4.27 6.41 6.16
C ASN A 20 -4.37 6.45 7.69
N ASP A 21 -5.56 6.28 8.25
CA ASP A 21 -5.78 6.18 9.70
C ASP A 21 -5.04 4.96 10.27
N ILE A 22 -5.19 3.81 9.64
CA ILE A 22 -4.48 2.59 10.04
C ILE A 22 -2.96 2.75 9.90
N THR A 23 -2.48 3.33 8.79
CA THR A 23 -1.05 3.64 8.64
C THR A 23 -0.56 4.56 9.76
N SER A 24 -1.35 5.56 10.14
CA SER A 24 -1.01 6.46 11.25
C SER A 24 -0.92 5.71 12.58
N ARG A 25 -1.83 4.76 12.83
CA ARG A 25 -1.77 3.89 14.01
C ARG A 25 -0.52 3.02 14.03
N ILE A 26 -0.07 2.48 12.90
CA ILE A 26 1.19 1.71 12.81
C ILE A 26 2.41 2.55 13.22
N ILE A 27 2.40 3.86 12.97
CA ILE A 27 3.51 4.75 13.35
C ILE A 27 3.64 4.87 14.88
N TYR A 28 2.53 4.79 15.62
CA TYR A 28 2.46 5.15 17.04
C TYR A 28 2.09 4.01 18.00
N GLU A 29 1.47 2.92 17.53
CA GLU A 29 1.11 1.77 18.37
C GLU A 29 2.32 0.86 18.67
N ASP A 30 2.22 0.11 19.77
CA ASP A 30 3.19 -0.93 20.12
C ASP A 30 3.19 -2.07 19.07
N ILE A 31 4.33 -2.77 18.93
CA ILE A 31 4.49 -3.77 17.85
C ILE A 31 3.50 -4.94 17.96
N ASP A 32 3.03 -5.23 19.17
CA ASP A 32 2.02 -6.23 19.48
C ASP A 32 0.62 -5.74 19.07
N GLY A 33 0.37 -5.71 17.76
CA GLY A 33 -0.89 -5.24 17.17
C GLY A 33 -0.73 -4.79 15.71
N VAL A 34 0.49 -4.42 15.33
CA VAL A 34 0.86 -4.02 13.97
C VAL A 34 0.47 -5.08 12.92
N GLY A 35 0.59 -6.37 13.24
CA GLY A 35 0.21 -7.45 12.32
C GLY A 35 -1.27 -7.43 11.93
N ASP A 36 -2.16 -7.06 12.85
CA ASP A 36 -3.60 -6.92 12.57
C ASP A 36 -3.89 -5.66 11.77
N LEU A 37 -3.17 -4.56 12.05
CA LEU A 37 -3.27 -3.32 11.28
C LEU A 37 -2.81 -3.53 9.83
N ILE A 38 -1.73 -4.28 9.59
CA ILE A 38 -1.27 -4.62 8.25
C ILE A 38 -2.31 -5.45 7.49
N ARG A 39 -2.95 -6.42 8.16
CA ARG A 39 -4.04 -7.20 7.55
C ARG A 39 -5.21 -6.33 7.15
N GLN A 40 -5.66 -5.44 8.04
CA GLN A 40 -6.73 -4.50 7.74
C GLN A 40 -6.38 -3.56 6.58
N ARG A 41 -5.13 -3.08 6.49
CA ARG A 41 -4.66 -2.30 5.32
C ARG A 41 -4.79 -3.10 4.02
N GLN A 42 -4.45 -4.39 4.03
CA GLN A 42 -4.53 -5.23 2.84
C GLN A 42 -5.99 -5.47 2.39
N ASP A 43 -6.92 -5.58 3.34
CA ASP A 43 -8.35 -5.67 3.03
C ASP A 43 -8.84 -4.38 2.35
N ILE A 44 -8.39 -3.22 2.82
CA ILE A 44 -8.73 -1.93 2.21
C ILE A 44 -8.15 -1.81 0.79
N VAL A 45 -6.89 -2.24 0.57
CA VAL A 45 -6.29 -2.28 -0.78
C VAL A 45 -7.15 -3.09 -1.74
N THR A 46 -7.61 -4.27 -1.29
CA THR A 46 -8.49 -5.14 -2.08
C THR A 46 -9.82 -4.45 -2.43
N GLN A 47 -10.41 -3.72 -1.47
CA GLN A 47 -11.63 -2.95 -1.70
C GLN A 47 -11.42 -1.79 -2.70
N VAL A 48 -10.30 -1.07 -2.58
CA VAL A 48 -9.91 0.01 -3.49
C VAL A 48 -9.69 -0.51 -4.92
N ASP A 49 -9.11 -1.70 -5.07
CA ASP A 49 -8.94 -2.36 -6.37
C ASP A 49 -10.30 -2.71 -7.00
N GLY A 50 -11.22 -3.26 -6.21
CA GLY A 50 -12.59 -3.53 -6.63
C GLY A 50 -13.32 -2.28 -7.12
N ILE A 51 -13.26 -1.18 -6.35
CA ILE A 51 -13.82 0.12 -6.73
C ILE A 51 -13.18 0.63 -8.04
N SER A 52 -11.86 0.48 -8.16
CA SER A 52 -11.13 0.94 -9.35
C SER A 52 -11.52 0.16 -10.61
N MET A 53 -11.79 -1.14 -10.48
CA MET A 53 -12.31 -1.96 -11.58
C MET A 53 -13.72 -1.52 -12.00
N GLU A 54 -14.61 -1.25 -11.03
CA GLU A 54 -15.96 -0.77 -11.31
C GLU A 54 -15.94 0.60 -12.01
N MET A 55 -15.11 1.53 -11.52
CA MET A 55 -14.90 2.83 -12.16
C MET A 55 -14.43 2.68 -13.61
N ARG A 56 -13.44 1.82 -13.87
CA ARG A 56 -12.95 1.56 -15.24
C ARG A 56 -14.05 1.03 -16.16
N SER A 57 -14.89 0.13 -15.65
CA SER A 57 -16.02 -0.41 -16.42
C SER A 57 -17.02 0.70 -16.79
N LEU A 58 -17.40 1.54 -15.83
CA LEU A 58 -18.29 2.69 -16.08
C LEU A 58 -17.67 3.70 -17.05
N ILE A 59 -16.39 4.03 -16.92
CA ILE A 59 -15.69 4.95 -17.81
C ILE A 59 -15.64 4.41 -19.24
N ASN A 60 -15.41 3.11 -19.41
CA ASN A 60 -15.37 2.46 -20.72
C ASN A 60 -16.74 2.40 -21.42
N SER A 61 -17.84 2.55 -20.68
CA SER A 61 -19.20 2.64 -21.25
C SER A 61 -19.57 4.05 -21.75
N GLN A 62 -18.74 5.07 -21.46
CA GLN A 62 -18.98 6.45 -21.88
C GLN A 62 -18.53 6.68 -23.33
N SER A 63 -18.98 7.79 -23.93
CA SER A 63 -18.46 8.26 -25.21
C SER A 63 -16.94 8.53 -25.13
N ILE A 64 -16.25 8.42 -26.27
CA ILE A 64 -14.78 8.57 -26.37
C ILE A 64 -14.31 9.90 -25.75
N GLU A 65 -14.92 11.02 -26.14
CA GLU A 65 -14.57 12.35 -25.63
C GLU A 65 -14.71 12.46 -24.11
N ARG A 66 -15.78 11.86 -23.55
CA ARG A 66 -16.00 11.87 -22.10
C ARG A 66 -15.03 10.96 -21.37
N LYS A 67 -14.76 9.79 -21.93
CA LYS A 67 -13.76 8.86 -21.41
C LYS A 67 -12.38 9.52 -21.35
N ASP A 68 -11.97 10.23 -22.40
CA ASP A 68 -10.68 10.92 -22.45
C ASP A 68 -10.61 12.04 -21.41
N THR A 69 -11.68 12.82 -21.27
CA THR A 69 -11.78 13.86 -20.23
C THR A 69 -11.68 13.26 -18.83
N ILE A 70 -12.43 12.20 -18.53
CA ILE A 70 -12.40 11.54 -17.22
C ILE A 70 -11.03 10.93 -16.94
N ASN A 71 -10.40 10.29 -17.92
CA ASN A 71 -9.07 9.72 -17.77
C ASN A 71 -8.00 10.79 -17.53
N ALA A 72 -8.13 11.95 -18.19
CA ALA A 72 -7.25 13.09 -17.95
C ALA A 72 -7.43 13.61 -16.51
N LEU A 73 -8.67 13.76 -16.03
CA LEU A 73 -8.94 14.11 -14.64
C LEU A 73 -8.31 13.10 -13.68
N LEU A 74 -8.56 11.79 -13.85
CA LEU A 74 -8.00 10.73 -13.01
C LEU A 74 -6.46 10.67 -13.02
N SER A 75 -5.83 11.25 -14.03
CA SER A 75 -4.38 11.43 -14.11
C SER A 75 -3.90 12.74 -13.46
N PHE A 76 -4.77 13.40 -12.70
CA PHE A 76 -4.56 14.70 -12.05
C PHE A 76 -4.18 15.83 -13.02
N LYS A 77 -4.65 15.77 -14.27
CA LYS A 77 -4.47 16.88 -15.22
C LYS A 77 -5.52 17.94 -14.98
N GLU A 78 -5.09 19.20 -14.92
CA GLU A 78 -6.01 20.34 -14.92
C GLU A 78 -6.69 20.47 -16.29
N ILE A 79 -8.01 20.63 -16.27
CA ILE A 79 -8.83 20.82 -17.45
C ILE A 79 -9.69 22.07 -17.22
N GLU A 80 -9.56 23.05 -18.10
CA GLU A 80 -10.36 24.27 -18.06
C GLU A 80 -11.76 24.05 -18.64
N GLY A 81 -12.74 24.85 -18.21
CA GLY A 81 -14.10 24.84 -18.78
C GLY A 81 -15.01 23.70 -18.31
N LEU A 82 -14.65 23.00 -17.23
CA LEU A 82 -15.52 22.01 -16.60
C LEU A 82 -16.73 22.68 -15.95
N SER A 83 -17.90 22.03 -16.01
CA SER A 83 -19.11 22.50 -15.35
C SER A 83 -19.96 21.34 -14.82
N GLY A 84 -20.85 21.66 -13.87
CA GLY A 84 -21.76 20.69 -13.25
C GLY A 84 -21.02 19.49 -12.65
N SER A 85 -21.50 18.27 -12.94
CA SER A 85 -20.96 17.03 -12.39
C SER A 85 -19.47 16.76 -12.73
N MET A 86 -18.94 17.36 -13.80
CA MET A 86 -17.52 17.20 -14.16
C MET A 86 -16.61 18.08 -13.31
N LEU A 87 -17.09 19.25 -12.89
CA LEU A 87 -16.36 20.10 -11.94
C LEU A 87 -16.30 19.42 -10.57
N GLU A 88 -17.43 18.87 -10.10
CA GLU A 88 -17.49 18.12 -8.85
C GLU A 88 -16.57 16.89 -8.87
N LEU A 89 -16.52 16.17 -10.00
CA LEU A 89 -15.58 15.05 -10.19
C LEU A 89 -14.12 15.53 -10.07
N SER A 90 -13.79 16.66 -10.68
CA SER A 90 -12.44 17.25 -10.62
C SER A 90 -12.04 17.61 -9.19
N GLU A 91 -12.95 18.21 -8.41
CA GLU A 91 -12.70 18.56 -7.01
C GLU A 91 -12.43 17.32 -6.15
N LYS A 92 -13.23 16.26 -6.30
CA LYS A 92 -13.03 14.99 -5.58
C LYS A 92 -11.74 14.29 -5.99
N ILE A 93 -11.39 14.35 -7.27
CA ILE A 93 -10.12 13.80 -7.76
C ILE A 93 -8.94 14.59 -7.20
N ARG A 94 -9.04 15.91 -7.09
CA ARG A 94 -8.01 16.73 -6.44
C ARG A 94 -7.81 16.32 -4.98
N GLU A 95 -8.91 16.14 -4.24
CA GLU A 95 -8.87 15.62 -2.86
C GLU A 95 -8.17 14.26 -2.79
N LEU A 96 -8.49 13.35 -3.72
CA LEU A 96 -7.85 12.04 -3.81
C LEU A 96 -6.34 12.16 -4.06
N GLY A 97 -5.91 13.13 -4.87
CA GLY A 97 -4.50 13.44 -5.12
C GLY A 97 -3.79 13.92 -3.85
N GLU A 98 -4.38 14.87 -3.13
CA GLU A 98 -3.86 15.37 -1.86
C GLU A 98 -3.72 14.24 -0.81
N LEU A 99 -4.77 13.41 -0.68
CA LEU A 99 -4.77 12.28 0.23
C LEU A 99 -3.70 11.24 -0.13
N THR A 100 -3.46 11.00 -1.42
CA THR A 100 -2.40 10.09 -1.88
C THR A 100 -1.02 10.57 -1.45
N GLU A 101 -0.76 11.88 -1.51
CA GLU A 101 0.51 12.45 -1.05
C GLU A 101 0.69 12.35 0.46
N VAL A 102 -0.38 12.50 1.25
CA VAL A 102 -0.35 12.26 2.70
C VAL A 102 -0.04 10.80 3.00
N ILE A 103 -0.73 9.87 2.33
CA ILE A 103 -0.52 8.43 2.51
C ILE A 103 0.93 8.05 2.20
N LYS A 104 1.51 8.55 1.11
CA LYS A 104 2.92 8.28 0.76
C LYS A 104 3.89 8.69 1.88
N LYS A 105 3.66 9.85 2.50
CA LYS A 105 4.47 10.33 3.62
C LYS A 105 4.32 9.42 4.84
N ASN A 106 3.08 9.07 5.18
CA ASN A 106 2.81 8.20 6.33
C ASN A 106 3.32 6.77 6.13
N ASP A 107 3.22 6.22 4.93
CA ASP A 107 3.75 4.90 4.60
C ASP A 107 5.27 4.85 4.77
N LYS A 108 5.97 5.91 4.34
CA LYS A 108 7.41 6.03 4.57
C LYS A 108 7.74 6.00 6.08
N LEU A 109 7.04 6.79 6.89
CA LEU A 109 7.25 6.82 8.34
C LEU A 109 6.93 5.48 9.00
N ALA A 110 5.86 4.81 8.58
CA ALA A 110 5.50 3.50 9.08
C ALA A 110 6.57 2.45 8.76
N ILE A 111 7.10 2.43 7.53
CA ILE A 111 8.19 1.53 7.13
C ILE A 111 9.44 1.80 7.97
N GLU A 112 9.86 3.06 8.10
CA GLU A 112 11.03 3.43 8.90
C GLU A 112 10.88 3.01 10.37
N ARG A 113 9.66 3.10 10.93
CA ARG A 113 9.38 2.62 12.29
C ARG A 113 9.52 1.09 12.38
N LEU A 114 8.95 0.34 11.43
CA LEU A 114 9.00 -1.11 11.43
C LEU A 114 10.42 -1.65 11.27
N GLU A 115 11.23 -1.01 10.41
CA GLU A 115 12.64 -1.33 10.26
C GLU A 115 13.42 -1.10 11.55
N ARG A 116 13.18 0.04 12.23
CA ARG A 116 13.81 0.32 13.52
C ARG A 116 13.47 -0.71 14.58
N VAL A 117 12.19 -1.08 14.72
CA VAL A 117 11.80 -2.08 15.73
C VAL A 117 12.39 -3.45 15.40
N ARG A 118 12.44 -3.82 14.11
CA ARG A 118 13.10 -5.07 13.68
C ARG A 118 14.57 -5.08 14.12
N ASP A 119 15.28 -3.99 13.88
CA ASP A 119 16.71 -3.88 14.20
C ASP A 119 16.94 -3.89 15.72
N GLU A 120 16.14 -3.14 16.49
CA GLU A 120 16.14 -3.17 17.97
C GLU A 120 15.90 -4.59 18.50
N THR A 121 14.88 -5.28 17.99
CA THR A 121 14.55 -6.66 18.39
C THR A 121 15.69 -7.64 18.05
N PHE A 122 16.33 -7.45 16.90
CA PHE A 122 17.46 -8.26 16.47
C PHE A 122 18.68 -8.07 17.38
N GLU A 123 18.98 -6.82 17.76
CA GLU A 123 20.05 -6.50 18.71
C GLU A 123 19.77 -7.08 20.10
N GLU A 124 18.55 -6.94 20.61
CA GLU A 124 18.12 -7.55 21.87
C GLU A 124 18.26 -9.09 21.83
N MET A 125 17.86 -9.70 20.71
CA MET A 125 18.02 -11.13 20.50
C MET A 125 19.50 -11.53 20.59
N ILE A 126 20.39 -10.87 19.86
CA ILE A 126 21.85 -11.12 19.91
C ILE A 126 22.41 -10.94 21.33
N ASN A 127 21.92 -9.95 22.07
CA ASN A 127 22.40 -9.63 23.41
C ASN A 127 21.82 -10.57 24.48
N SER A 128 20.71 -11.27 24.21
CA SER A 128 20.18 -12.29 25.11
C SER A 128 21.09 -13.54 25.15
N ALA A 129 21.41 -14.00 26.36
CA ALA A 129 22.37 -15.09 26.57
C ALA A 129 21.96 -16.45 25.95
N LYS A 130 20.66 -16.67 25.67
CA LYS A 130 20.14 -17.88 25.03
C LYS A 130 20.35 -17.90 23.52
N SER A 131 20.29 -16.75 22.84
CA SER A 131 20.43 -16.66 21.38
C SER A 131 21.88 -16.66 20.91
N LYS A 132 22.84 -16.22 21.73
CA LYS A 132 24.28 -16.37 21.40
C LYS A 132 24.67 -17.82 21.14
N LYS A 133 24.07 -18.79 21.84
CA LYS A 133 24.27 -20.23 21.59
C LYS A 133 23.66 -20.68 20.27
N VAL A 134 22.47 -20.20 19.89
CA VAL A 134 21.80 -20.57 18.64
C VAL A 134 22.47 -19.93 17.43
N VAL A 135 22.79 -18.63 17.50
CA VAL A 135 23.54 -17.89 16.47
C VAL A 135 24.94 -18.48 16.29
N ASN A 136 25.66 -18.81 17.36
CA ASN A 136 26.93 -19.52 17.25
C ASN A 136 26.78 -20.96 16.74
N TYR A 137 25.68 -21.65 17.05
CA TYR A 137 25.44 -23.00 16.52
C TYR A 137 25.26 -22.96 15.01
N PHE A 138 24.45 -22.04 14.46
CA PHE A 138 24.28 -21.87 13.01
C PHE A 138 25.51 -21.24 12.32
N GLY A 139 26.24 -20.35 13.00
CA GLY A 139 27.50 -19.79 12.48
C GLY A 139 28.66 -20.80 12.44
N ALA A 140 28.72 -21.72 13.42
CA ALA A 140 29.73 -22.79 13.47
C ALA A 140 29.33 -24.04 12.67
N THR A 141 28.03 -24.23 12.38
CA THR A 141 27.51 -25.21 11.42
C THR A 141 27.23 -24.61 10.05
N ALA A 142 27.93 -23.53 9.69
CA ALA A 142 28.14 -23.17 8.29
C ALA A 142 28.96 -24.28 7.63
N VAL A 143 28.28 -25.39 7.31
CA VAL A 143 28.75 -26.39 6.37
C VAL A 143 29.07 -25.63 5.10
N ASP A 144 30.33 -25.72 4.68
CA ASP A 144 30.81 -25.26 3.40
C ASP A 144 29.90 -25.81 2.28
N VAL A 145 28.93 -25.01 1.87
CA VAL A 145 27.91 -25.37 0.86
C VAL A 145 28.55 -25.56 -0.53
N SER A 146 29.85 -25.25 -0.69
CA SER A 146 30.59 -25.50 -1.93
C SER A 146 30.85 -26.99 -2.20
N LYS A 147 30.76 -27.87 -1.19
CA LYS A 147 30.93 -29.33 -1.36
C LYS A 147 29.75 -30.03 -2.05
N GLY A 148 28.63 -29.33 -2.27
CA GLY A 148 27.46 -29.85 -3.00
C GLY A 148 27.43 -29.53 -4.50
N SER A 149 28.45 -28.84 -5.03
CA SER A 149 28.45 -28.27 -6.40
C SER A 149 28.68 -29.26 -7.55
N LYS A 150 28.80 -30.57 -7.29
CA LYS A 150 28.89 -31.57 -8.36
C LYS A 150 27.69 -32.52 -8.36
N LEU A 151 26.78 -32.28 -9.30
CA LEU A 151 25.91 -33.29 -9.88
C LEU A 151 26.78 -34.49 -10.29
N ASN A 152 26.66 -35.61 -9.59
CA ASN A 152 27.19 -36.88 -10.07
C ASN A 152 26.16 -37.44 -11.05
N SER A 153 26.30 -37.09 -12.32
CA SER A 153 25.59 -37.74 -13.42
C SER A 153 26.20 -39.13 -13.62
N ALA A 154 25.65 -40.13 -12.93
CA ALA A 154 25.88 -41.54 -13.23
C ALA A 154 24.60 -42.34 -12.98
N TYR A 155 24.06 -42.82 -14.10
CA TYR A 155 22.88 -43.66 -14.35
C TYR A 155 21.51 -42.99 -14.25
#